data_AF-A0A931V5J2-F1
#
_entry.id   AF-A0A931V5J2-F1
#
_cell.length_a   1.000
_cell.length_b   1.000
_cell.length_c   1.000
_cell.angle_alpha   90.00
_cell.angle_beta   90.00
_cell.angle_gamma   90.00
#
_symmetry.space_group_name_H-M   'P 1'
#
loop_
_entity.id
_entity.type
_entity.pdbx_description
1 polymer ?
#
loop_
_entity_poly.entity_id
_entity_poly.type
_entity_poly.pdbx_seq_one_letter_code
_entity_poly.pdbx_strand_id
1 'polypeptide(L)'
;MRLFVGLLVVAAVGSSGCKLLEKKVPDDIVKKAVSGSLRHMPNTATAMCGGDTKGLMSATVTVKSRGEKSTGVAHVVGKPWPGKDLPSSCEGDVEFAFSYSTKTYGSGKRRRTETTWFLDKLKLVAVQTEGVKLASQSEESNDPDKDDDGDDDDDSSKTKTKKKKSSDDE
;
A
#
# COMPACT_ATOMS: atom_id res chain seq x y z
N MET A 1 51.79 46.28 23.47
CA MET A 1 50.55 46.09 22.69
C MET A 1 50.45 44.61 22.30
N ARG A 2 49.31 44.01 22.61
CA ARG A 2 48.99 42.58 22.45
C ARG A 2 48.56 42.32 21.00
N LEU A 3 49.08 41.28 20.36
CA LEU A 3 48.44 40.64 19.21
C LEU A 3 48.61 39.12 19.33
N PHE A 4 47.73 38.52 20.13
CA PHE A 4 47.41 37.09 20.04
C PHE A 4 46.58 36.92 18.76
N VAL A 5 47.23 36.56 17.66
CA VAL A 5 46.54 36.15 16.44
C VAL A 5 46.14 34.69 16.64
N GLY A 6 44.84 34.49 16.88
CA GLY A 6 44.23 33.19 17.15
C GLY A 6 44.38 32.24 15.97
N LEU A 7 44.97 31.08 16.25
CA LEU A 7 44.91 29.91 15.40
C LEU A 7 43.52 29.27 15.59
N LEU A 8 42.54 29.75 14.82
CA LEU A 8 41.24 29.10 14.67
C LEU A 8 41.48 27.79 13.89
N VAL A 9 41.64 26.68 14.61
CA VAL A 9 41.57 25.34 14.01
C VAL A 9 40.14 25.13 13.54
N VAL A 10 39.90 25.42 12.27
CA VAL A 10 38.69 25.02 11.56
C VAL A 10 38.65 23.49 11.63
N ALA A 11 37.82 22.97 12.52
CA ALA A 11 37.41 21.58 12.47
C ALA A 11 36.70 21.38 11.12
N ALA A 12 37.43 20.87 10.14
CA ALA A 12 36.85 20.26 8.95
C ALA A 12 36.10 19.01 9.42
N VAL A 13 34.90 19.20 9.95
CA VAL A 13 33.93 18.13 10.11
C VAL A 13 33.67 17.64 8.68
N GLY A 14 34.19 16.46 8.38
CA GLY A 14 34.16 15.88 7.04
C GLY A 14 32.75 15.93 6.45
N SER A 15 32.55 16.84 5.50
CA SER A 15 31.39 16.90 4.62
C SER A 15 31.44 15.81 3.53
N SER A 16 32.37 14.87 3.63
CA SER A 16 32.51 13.66 2.81
C SER A 16 31.51 12.58 3.25
N GLY A 17 30.21 12.79 3.09
CA GLY A 17 29.21 11.80 3.51
C GLY A 17 27.87 11.76 2.76
N CYS A 18 27.42 12.84 2.14
CA CYS A 18 26.07 12.91 1.54
C CYS A 18 25.94 12.25 0.16
N LYS A 19 26.76 11.25 -0.15
CA LYS A 19 26.66 10.43 -1.37
C LYS A 19 26.78 8.93 -1.12
N LEU A 20 26.97 8.50 0.13
CA LEU A 20 27.45 7.14 0.39
C LEU A 20 26.37 6.05 0.40
N LEU A 21 25.07 6.37 0.49
CA LEU A 21 24.07 5.32 0.64
C LEU A 21 22.71 5.73 0.07
N GLU A 22 22.59 5.96 -1.24
CA GLU A 22 21.34 5.54 -1.89
C GLU A 22 21.30 4.00 -1.81
N LYS A 23 20.95 3.48 -0.63
CA LYS A 23 20.66 2.06 -0.49
C LYS A 23 19.49 1.81 -1.42
N LYS A 24 19.72 0.98 -2.43
CA LYS A 24 18.67 0.45 -3.29
C LYS A 24 18.02 -0.71 -2.57
N VAL A 25 16.68 -0.75 -2.56
CA VAL A 25 15.93 -1.89 -2.05
C VAL A 25 16.32 -3.13 -2.85
N PRO A 26 16.73 -4.23 -2.21
CA PRO A 26 16.96 -5.50 -2.91
C PRO A 26 15.68 -6.03 -3.58
N ASP A 27 15.79 -6.63 -4.77
CA ASP A 27 14.61 -7.11 -5.53
C ASP A 27 13.80 -8.16 -4.78
N ASP A 28 14.43 -8.99 -3.95
CA ASP A 28 13.77 -9.99 -3.11
C ASP A 28 12.85 -9.33 -2.07
N ILE A 29 13.27 -8.19 -1.50
CA ILE A 29 12.44 -7.39 -0.58
C ILE A 29 11.26 -6.79 -1.32
N VAL A 30 11.48 -6.21 -2.52
CA VAL A 30 10.40 -5.66 -3.33
C VAL A 30 9.38 -6.75 -3.66
N LYS A 31 9.84 -7.88 -4.20
CA LYS A 31 8.98 -9.00 -4.56
C LYS A 31 8.18 -9.51 -3.36
N LYS A 32 8.83 -9.72 -2.21
CA LYS A 32 8.18 -10.24 -1.01
C LYS A 32 7.19 -9.25 -0.40
N ALA A 33 7.58 -7.98 -0.27
CA ALA A 33 6.71 -6.96 0.30
C ALA A 33 5.51 -6.68 -0.59
N VAL A 34 5.73 -6.45 -1.90
CA VAL A 34 4.65 -6.17 -2.85
C VAL A 34 3.69 -7.36 -2.97
N SER A 35 4.20 -8.58 -3.16
CA SER A 35 3.35 -9.79 -3.23
C SER A 35 2.60 -10.05 -1.92
N GLY A 36 3.23 -9.79 -0.78
CA GLY A 36 2.61 -9.89 0.55
C GLY A 36 1.49 -8.87 0.73
N SER A 37 1.72 -7.62 0.34
CA SER A 37 0.72 -6.55 0.43
C SER A 37 -0.49 -6.80 -0.47
N LEU A 38 -0.28 -7.26 -1.71
CA LEU A 38 -1.36 -7.54 -2.66
C LEU A 38 -2.32 -8.64 -2.23
N ARG A 39 -1.90 -9.54 -1.33
CA ARG A 39 -2.79 -10.53 -0.71
C ARG A 39 -3.84 -9.92 0.20
N HIS A 40 -3.55 -8.75 0.75
CA HIS A 40 -4.36 -8.05 1.75
C HIS A 40 -4.91 -6.71 1.27
N MET A 41 -4.74 -6.39 -0.02
CA MET A 41 -5.24 -5.16 -0.63
C MET A 41 -6.42 -5.49 -1.58
N PRO A 42 -7.64 -5.65 -1.04
CA PRO A 42 -8.81 -5.95 -1.84
C PRO A 42 -9.07 -4.85 -2.88
N ASN A 43 -8.96 -3.57 -2.50
CA ASN A 43 -9.23 -2.46 -3.41
C ASN A 43 -8.31 -2.45 -4.65
N THR A 44 -7.02 -2.70 -4.45
CA THR A 44 -6.06 -2.78 -5.56
C THR A 44 -6.31 -3.99 -6.44
N ALA A 45 -6.59 -5.15 -5.84
CA ALA A 45 -6.87 -6.36 -6.58
C ALA A 45 -8.20 -6.26 -7.34
N THR A 46 -9.25 -5.71 -6.74
CA THR A 46 -10.54 -5.43 -7.40
C THR A 46 -10.35 -4.50 -8.59
N ALA A 47 -9.58 -3.42 -8.42
CA ALA A 47 -9.26 -2.50 -9.52
C ALA A 47 -8.46 -3.17 -10.65
N MET A 48 -7.55 -4.09 -10.33
CA MET A 48 -6.81 -4.87 -11.34
C MET A 48 -7.68 -5.91 -12.05
N CYS A 49 -8.59 -6.56 -11.32
CA CYS A 49 -9.38 -7.68 -11.82
C CYS A 49 -10.71 -7.27 -12.44
N GLY A 50 -11.16 -6.03 -12.22
CA GLY A 50 -12.45 -5.53 -12.71
C GLY A 50 -13.67 -6.11 -11.99
N GLY A 51 -13.48 -6.69 -10.80
CA GLY A 51 -14.55 -7.29 -10.01
C GLY A 51 -14.12 -7.56 -8.57
N ASP A 52 -15.09 -7.77 -7.68
CA ASP A 52 -14.85 -7.86 -6.24
C ASP A 52 -13.99 -9.06 -5.86
N THR A 53 -12.80 -8.79 -5.31
CA THR A 53 -11.90 -9.83 -4.80
C THR A 53 -11.24 -9.41 -3.49
N LYS A 54 -10.86 -10.41 -2.68
CA LYS A 54 -10.21 -10.19 -1.38
C LYS A 54 -8.73 -9.80 -1.50
N GLY A 55 -8.15 -9.95 -2.69
CA GLY A 55 -6.72 -9.75 -2.96
C GLY A 55 -6.24 -10.63 -4.11
N LEU A 56 -4.93 -10.82 -4.22
CA LEU A 56 -4.32 -11.80 -5.13
C LEU A 56 -3.74 -12.98 -4.34
N MET A 57 -4.10 -14.23 -4.67
CA MET A 57 -3.60 -15.43 -3.99
C MET A 57 -2.11 -15.69 -4.26
N SER A 58 -1.73 -15.52 -5.52
CA SER A 58 -0.36 -15.62 -6.01
C SER A 58 -0.09 -14.40 -6.85
N ALA A 59 0.94 -13.63 -6.50
CA ALA A 59 1.38 -12.47 -7.25
C ALA A 59 2.86 -12.63 -7.60
N THR A 60 3.17 -12.64 -8.88
CA THR A 60 4.53 -12.58 -9.42
C THR A 60 4.84 -11.12 -9.69
N VAL A 61 5.93 -10.62 -9.10
CA VAL A 61 6.33 -9.20 -9.16
C VAL A 61 7.63 -9.09 -9.94
N THR A 62 7.62 -8.24 -10.97
CA THR A 62 8.77 -7.94 -11.83
C THR A 62 9.01 -6.44 -11.82
N VAL A 63 10.16 -6.00 -11.30
CA VAL A 63 10.49 -4.57 -11.25
C VAL A 63 10.75 -4.06 -12.68
N LYS A 64 9.90 -3.17 -13.20
CA LYS A 64 10.02 -2.57 -14.54
C LYS A 64 10.99 -1.40 -14.53
N SER A 65 10.86 -0.54 -13.54
CA SER A 65 11.71 0.64 -13.40
C SER A 65 12.02 0.91 -11.93
N ARG A 66 13.20 1.48 -11.68
CA ARG A 66 13.62 1.95 -10.36
C ARG A 66 13.81 3.45 -10.44
N GLY A 67 13.12 4.17 -9.57
CA GLY A 67 13.27 5.61 -9.39
C GLY A 67 14.36 5.94 -8.37
N GLU A 68 14.49 7.23 -8.09
CA GLU A 68 15.34 7.74 -7.01
C GLU A 68 14.75 7.38 -5.64
N LYS A 69 15.59 7.36 -4.60
CA LYS A 69 15.13 7.18 -3.20
C LYS A 69 14.28 5.92 -2.96
N SER A 70 14.66 4.77 -3.53
CA SER A 70 13.97 3.49 -3.28
C SER A 70 12.50 3.45 -3.72
N THR A 71 12.18 4.23 -4.75
CA THR A 71 10.90 4.16 -5.46
C THR A 71 11.04 3.36 -6.75
N GLY A 72 9.92 2.97 -7.35
CA GLY A 72 9.92 2.32 -8.66
C GLY A 72 8.56 1.82 -9.09
N VAL A 73 8.49 1.28 -10.30
CA VAL A 73 7.29 0.63 -10.81
C VAL A 73 7.57 -0.85 -10.97
N ALA A 74 6.71 -1.67 -10.39
CA ALA A 74 6.72 -3.11 -10.55
C ALA A 74 5.50 -3.56 -11.34
N HIS A 75 5.74 -4.45 -12.28
CA HIS A 75 4.71 -5.21 -12.95
C HIS A 75 4.28 -6.40 -12.08
N VAL A 76 2.98 -6.58 -11.95
CA VAL A 76 2.38 -7.58 -11.10
C VAL A 76 1.41 -8.41 -11.92
N VAL A 77 1.63 -9.72 -11.91
CA VAL A 77 0.68 -10.69 -12.46
C VAL A 77 0.23 -11.59 -11.32
N GLY A 78 -1.07 -11.71 -11.09
CA GLY A 78 -1.55 -12.59 -10.04
C GLY A 78 -2.92 -13.18 -10.27
N LYS A 79 -3.24 -14.21 -9.50
CA LYS A 79 -4.59 -14.83 -9.53
C LYS A 79 -5.46 -14.20 -8.44
N PRO A 80 -6.67 -13.75 -8.76
CA PRO A 80 -7.59 -13.26 -7.74
C PRO A 80 -7.99 -14.41 -6.79
N TRP A 81 -8.48 -14.03 -5.62
CA TRP A 81 -9.24 -14.99 -4.81
C TRP A 81 -10.50 -15.45 -5.56
N PRO A 82 -10.97 -16.69 -5.36
CA PRO A 82 -12.16 -17.20 -6.02
C PRO A 82 -13.36 -16.28 -5.77
N GLY A 83 -13.98 -15.85 -6.86
CA GLY A 83 -15.11 -14.92 -6.88
C GLY A 83 -15.90 -15.09 -8.17
N LYS A 84 -17.09 -14.48 -8.24
CA LYS A 84 -17.91 -14.50 -9.45
C LYS A 84 -17.34 -13.54 -10.49
N ASP A 85 -17.33 -13.97 -11.75
CA ASP A 85 -16.99 -13.13 -12.90
C ASP A 85 -15.59 -12.51 -12.87
N LEU A 86 -14.64 -13.16 -12.18
CA LEU A 86 -13.25 -12.73 -12.13
C LEU A 86 -12.40 -13.42 -13.22
N PRO A 87 -11.43 -12.70 -13.82
CA PRO A 87 -10.52 -13.29 -14.78
C PRO A 87 -9.60 -14.34 -14.13
N SER A 88 -9.08 -15.25 -14.94
CA SER A 88 -8.16 -16.30 -14.47
C SER A 88 -6.83 -15.74 -13.93
N SER A 89 -6.45 -14.54 -14.38
CA SER A 89 -5.31 -13.76 -13.94
C SER A 89 -5.61 -12.27 -14.06
N CYS A 90 -5.08 -11.48 -13.14
CA CYS A 90 -5.12 -10.03 -13.13
C CYS A 90 -3.70 -9.49 -13.24
N GLU A 91 -3.55 -8.45 -14.04
CA GLU A 91 -2.26 -7.88 -14.41
C GLU A 91 -2.30 -6.36 -14.27
N GLY A 92 -1.24 -5.79 -13.72
CA GLY A 92 -1.14 -4.35 -13.52
C GLY A 92 0.25 -3.90 -13.16
N ASP A 93 0.47 -2.60 -13.29
CA ASP A 93 1.69 -1.94 -12.85
C ASP A 93 1.39 -1.20 -11.55
N VAL A 94 2.20 -1.46 -10.53
CA VAL A 94 2.14 -0.80 -9.24
C VAL A 94 3.40 0.03 -9.01
N GLU A 95 3.21 1.28 -8.60
CA GLU A 95 4.28 2.10 -8.07
C GLU A 95 4.49 1.75 -6.60
N PHE A 96 5.75 1.53 -6.23
CA PHE A 96 6.15 1.22 -4.87
C PHE A 96 7.14 2.28 -4.36
N ALA A 97 7.09 2.55 -3.07
CA ALA A 97 8.08 3.36 -2.36
C ALA A 97 8.47 2.66 -1.07
N PHE A 98 9.77 2.64 -0.77
CA PHE A 98 10.29 2.08 0.48
C PHE A 98 11.06 3.12 1.29
N SER A 99 10.88 3.05 2.61
CA SER A 99 11.79 3.63 3.59
C SER A 99 12.66 2.54 4.19
N TYR A 100 13.76 2.95 4.83
CA TYR A 100 14.60 2.03 5.58
C TYR A 100 15.06 2.63 6.90
N SER A 101 15.19 1.76 7.90
CA SER A 101 15.87 2.07 9.15
C SER A 101 17.11 1.19 9.25
N THR A 102 18.25 1.78 9.61
CA THR A 102 19.48 1.03 9.83
C THR A 102 19.82 1.08 11.31
N LYS A 103 19.92 -0.08 11.96
CA LYS A 103 20.39 -0.20 13.35
C LYS A 103 21.73 -0.93 13.37
N THR A 104 22.70 -0.36 14.06
CA THR A 104 24.02 -0.99 14.23
C THR A 104 24.17 -1.41 15.68
N TYR A 105 24.43 -2.69 15.90
CA TYR A 105 24.60 -3.28 17.22
C TYR A 105 26.07 -3.67 17.44
N GLY A 106 26.53 -3.56 18.69
CA GLY A 106 27.87 -3.95 19.10
C GLY A 106 28.92 -2.83 18.99
N SER A 107 30.01 -3.01 19.74
CA SER A 107 31.14 -2.07 19.81
C SER A 107 32.41 -2.75 19.31
N GLY A 108 33.27 -2.00 18.59
CA GLY A 108 34.55 -2.51 18.09
C GLY A 108 34.46 -3.44 16.87
N LYS A 109 35.28 -4.51 16.84
CA LYS A 109 35.43 -5.43 15.68
C LYS A 109 34.22 -6.33 15.40
N ARG A 110 33.20 -6.38 16.27
CA ARG A 110 31.98 -7.19 16.11
C ARG A 110 30.73 -6.35 15.87
N ARG A 111 30.84 -5.28 15.07
CA ARG A 111 29.67 -4.50 14.66
C ARG A 111 28.82 -5.29 13.68
N ARG A 112 27.53 -5.38 13.96
CA ARG A 112 26.52 -5.91 13.03
C ARG A 112 25.57 -4.77 12.67
N THR A 113 25.42 -4.52 11.37
CA THR A 113 24.47 -3.54 10.86
C THR A 113 23.27 -4.27 10.27
N GLU A 114 22.09 -3.98 10.79
CA GLU A 114 20.82 -4.49 10.31
C GLU A 114 20.07 -3.38 9.59
N THR A 115 19.55 -3.68 8.40
CA THR A 115 18.74 -2.74 7.61
C THR A 115 17.34 -3.32 7.48
N THR A 116 16.36 -2.63 8.03
CA THR A 116 14.95 -2.98 7.89
C THR A 116 14.33 -2.08 6.84
N TRP A 117 13.64 -2.68 5.87
CA TRP A 117 12.91 -1.99 4.82
C TRP A 117 11.42 -1.98 5.11
N PHE A 118 10.76 -0.87 4.87
CA PHE A 118 9.33 -0.70 5.06
C PHE A 118 8.71 -0.26 3.74
N LEU A 119 7.63 -0.92 3.32
CA LEU A 119 6.87 -0.52 2.13
C LEU A 119 5.94 0.62 2.54
N ASP A 120 6.26 1.85 2.13
CA ASP A 120 5.51 3.05 2.52
C ASP A 120 4.30 3.30 1.62
N LYS A 121 4.47 3.06 0.31
CA LYS A 121 3.42 3.28 -0.69
C LYS A 121 3.37 2.11 -1.65
N LEU A 122 2.14 1.71 -1.99
CA LEU A 122 1.84 0.82 -3.09
C LEU A 122 0.60 1.36 -3.80
N LYS A 123 0.77 1.84 -5.04
CA LYS A 123 -0.30 2.46 -5.82
C LYS A 123 -0.44 1.76 -7.17
N LEU A 124 -1.65 1.42 -7.57
CA LEU A 124 -1.92 0.93 -8.92
C LEU A 124 -1.82 2.09 -9.91
N VAL A 125 -0.98 1.94 -10.94
CA VAL A 125 -0.73 2.97 -11.96
C VAL A 125 -1.32 2.59 -13.30
N ALA A 126 -1.30 1.29 -13.63
CA ALA A 126 -1.91 0.79 -14.85
C ALA A 126 -2.55 -0.58 -14.61
N VAL A 127 -3.66 -0.83 -15.30
CA VAL A 127 -4.27 -2.16 -15.40
C VAL A 127 -3.99 -2.68 -16.79
N GLN A 128 -3.50 -3.91 -16.87
CA GLN A 128 -3.20 -4.59 -18.13
C GLN A 128 -4.07 -5.83 -18.33
N THR A 129 -4.92 -6.17 -17.36
CA THR A 129 -5.93 -7.21 -17.48
C THR A 129 -6.88 -6.91 -18.65
N GLU A 130 -7.04 -7.87 -19.56
CA GLU A 130 -7.95 -7.75 -20.68
C GLU A 130 -9.38 -7.47 -20.22
N GLY A 131 -10.04 -6.50 -20.87
CA GLY A 131 -11.43 -6.14 -20.57
C GLY A 131 -11.63 -5.26 -19.33
N VAL A 132 -10.59 -5.00 -18.52
CA VAL A 132 -10.68 -4.16 -17.33
C VAL A 132 -10.20 -2.75 -17.65
N LYS A 133 -11.09 -1.76 -17.52
CA LYS A 133 -10.70 -0.35 -17.57
C LYS A 133 -10.31 0.11 -16.18
N LEU A 134 -9.16 0.78 -16.06
CA LEU A 134 -8.78 1.45 -14.83
C LEU A 134 -9.85 2.49 -14.50
N ALA A 135 -10.67 2.23 -13.48
CA ALA A 135 -11.49 3.26 -12.88
C ALA A 135 -10.51 4.20 -12.16
N SER A 136 -10.21 5.35 -12.76
CA SER A 136 -9.56 6.44 -12.06
C SER A 136 -10.46 6.81 -10.90
N GLN A 137 -10.08 6.41 -9.68
CA GLN A 137 -10.71 6.93 -8.47
C GLN A 137 -10.50 8.44 -8.52
N SER A 138 -11.57 9.18 -8.84
CA SER A 138 -11.68 10.57 -8.41
C SER A 138 -11.47 10.53 -6.89
N GLU A 139 -10.46 11.25 -6.42
CA GLU A 139 -10.20 11.45 -5.00
C GLU A 139 -11.50 11.93 -4.36
N GLU A 140 -12.22 11.02 -3.68
CA GLU A 140 -13.31 11.41 -2.80
C GLU A 140 -12.63 12.03 -1.58
N SER A 141 -12.45 13.35 -1.67
CA SER A 141 -12.09 14.19 -0.54
C SER A 141 -13.04 13.87 0.60
N ASN A 142 -12.52 13.26 1.67
CA ASN A 142 -13.16 13.31 2.98
C ASN A 142 -13.10 14.77 3.42
N ASP A 143 -14.06 15.55 2.96
CA ASP A 143 -14.35 16.89 3.47
C ASP A 143 -15.24 16.69 4.71
N PRO A 144 -14.74 16.96 5.93
CA PRO A 144 -15.46 16.65 7.17
C PRO A 144 -16.60 17.64 7.49
N ASP A 145 -16.94 18.59 6.61
CA ASP A 145 -17.97 19.61 6.87
C ASP A 145 -19.33 19.29 6.21
N LYS A 146 -19.97 18.19 6.64
CA LYS A 146 -21.44 18.06 6.53
C LYS A 146 -22.02 17.58 7.86
N ASP A 147 -22.07 18.54 8.78
CA ASP A 147 -23.17 18.63 9.74
C ASP A 147 -24.47 18.88 8.94
N ASP A 148 -25.41 17.94 8.99
CA ASP A 148 -26.82 18.24 8.71
C ASP A 148 -27.66 17.53 9.76
N ASP A 149 -27.84 18.24 10.87
CA ASP A 149 -28.88 18.02 11.87
C ASP A 149 -30.25 18.16 11.20
N GLY A 150 -31.11 17.16 11.41
CA GLY A 150 -32.49 17.18 10.96
C GLY A 150 -33.35 16.19 11.76
N ASP A 151 -33.53 16.49 13.04
CA ASP A 151 -34.62 15.98 13.88
C ASP A 151 -35.99 16.36 13.30
N ASP A 152 -36.96 15.43 13.31
CA ASP A 152 -38.34 15.65 13.80
C ASP A 152 -39.23 14.38 13.63
N ASP A 153 -39.42 13.69 14.76
CA ASP A 153 -40.64 13.15 15.40
C ASP A 153 -41.90 12.57 14.66
N ASP A 154 -42.34 11.46 15.27
CA ASP A 154 -43.70 11.02 15.63
C ASP A 154 -44.67 10.19 14.73
N ASP A 155 -45.25 9.22 15.44
CA ASP A 155 -46.62 8.71 15.41
C ASP A 155 -46.97 7.31 14.87
N SER A 156 -47.63 6.59 15.78
CA SER A 156 -48.04 5.20 15.77
C SER A 156 -49.21 4.91 14.83
N SER A 157 -49.23 3.76 14.16
CA SER A 157 -50.50 3.02 14.01
C SER A 157 -50.33 1.51 13.85
N LYS A 158 -50.78 0.84 14.89
CA LYS A 158 -51.07 -0.59 15.04
C LYS A 158 -52.19 -1.04 14.12
N THR A 159 -52.01 -2.10 13.33
CA THR A 159 -53.14 -2.97 12.93
C THR A 159 -52.75 -4.45 12.94
N LYS A 160 -53.34 -5.17 13.88
CA LYS A 160 -53.47 -6.63 13.90
C LYS A 160 -54.25 -7.08 12.66
N THR A 161 -53.85 -8.18 12.03
CA THR A 161 -54.80 -9.16 11.49
C THR A 161 -54.31 -10.57 11.79
N LYS A 162 -55.23 -11.38 12.29
CA LYS A 162 -55.10 -12.72 12.87
C LYS A 162 -55.84 -13.70 11.94
N LYS A 163 -55.55 -15.02 12.07
CA LYS A 163 -56.33 -16.20 11.58
C LYS A 163 -56.01 -16.61 10.12
N LYS A 164 -55.88 -17.89 9.72
CA LYS A 164 -56.53 -19.17 10.12
C LYS A 164 -55.78 -20.33 9.40
N LYS A 165 -55.19 -21.34 10.06
CA LYS A 165 -55.66 -22.73 10.33
C LYS A 165 -56.34 -23.51 9.17
N SER A 166 -55.71 -24.62 8.75
CA SER A 166 -56.27 -25.93 8.29
C SER A 166 -55.13 -26.79 7.66
N SER A 167 -54.72 -27.95 8.24
CA SER A 167 -55.14 -29.36 7.94
C SER A 167 -54.82 -29.81 6.51
N ASP A 168 -54.43 -31.03 6.13
CA ASP A 168 -54.18 -32.36 6.73
C ASP A 168 -53.51 -33.22 5.59
N ASP A 169 -52.96 -34.39 5.95
CA ASP A 169 -52.73 -35.63 5.16
C ASP A 169 -52.04 -35.64 3.77
N GLU A 170 -50.88 -36.30 3.68
CA GLU A 170 -50.72 -37.70 3.15
C GLU A 170 -49.37 -38.30 3.58
#